data_AF-A0A7J5EMX1-F1
#
_entry.id   AF-A0A7J5EMX1-F1
#
_cell.length_a   1.000
_cell.length_b   1.000
_cell.length_c   1.000
_cell.angle_alpha   90.00
_cell.angle_beta   90.00
_cell.angle_gamma   90.00
#
_symmetry.space_group_name_H-M   'P 1'
#
loop_
_entity.id
_entity.type
_entity.pdbx_description
1 polymer ?
#
loop_
_entity_poly.entity_id
_entity_poly.type
_entity_poly.pdbx_seq_one_letter_code
_entity_poly.pdbx_strand_id
1 'polypeptide(L)'
;MTGKHLPNTPGRYGNFMLARNSLTRLFGAIRHRTVPAVAALTVLTVPAPPLHGQTPQKGTSIIVDAMVFHAPGITGKEFTDVYVAVPYQSIQFQQHDGRFVAAYNAHISVRDLLGRTIADTTIRRSMIEESYQVSQGSTGKADNIPVRFLLSPGSYRYEVMIEDQFSHREFTRTDTISVRDLSLTPALSSLMYVSQIEERSGRYAITPFIGSGIWDHSLHLFVFFEVYLETVPADVAIGWKITSADDKILIGGLGAPTEISQRTSQHFFPITAVRFPASGRYTMNVMLHPVSGGVADTSVILAQASRPYIIPRTLSSSVLSDLTKAIKQLAYVATQADMDNILAGTTEGEREYRFDQFWKTLDPTPNTVINEAFDEYYGRIATANRLFKTYADGWITDMGRVYIIYGEPTNKERARSVNGLTEYERWTYPDHTFMFEDSGFGEWRLRTPMPADAKYRYHR
;
A
#
# COMPACT_ATOMS: atom_id res chain seq x y z
N MET A 1 12.00 -38.07 20.43
CA MET A 1 13.47 -38.19 20.25
C MET A 1 13.83 -37.78 18.84
N THR A 2 14.81 -36.88 18.73
CA THR A 2 15.61 -36.48 17.56
C THR A 2 14.90 -35.89 16.33
N GLY A 3 14.95 -34.56 16.25
CA GLY A 3 14.72 -33.81 15.02
C GLY A 3 15.97 -33.73 14.13
N LYS A 4 15.80 -33.10 12.95
CA LYS A 4 16.88 -32.49 12.17
C LYS A 4 16.36 -31.22 11.50
N HIS A 5 16.94 -30.09 11.91
CA HIS A 5 16.91 -28.82 11.21
C HIS A 5 17.62 -28.93 9.85
N LEU A 6 17.07 -28.29 8.82
CA LEU A 6 17.74 -27.99 7.56
C LEU A 6 18.26 -26.55 7.60
N PRO A 7 19.49 -26.28 7.10
CA PRO A 7 20.17 -25.01 7.30
C PRO A 7 19.75 -23.92 6.29
N ASN A 8 19.71 -22.69 6.80
CA ASN A 8 19.72 -21.45 6.02
C ASN A 8 21.02 -21.34 5.20
N THR A 9 20.91 -21.30 3.88
CA THR A 9 21.94 -20.71 3.00
C THR A 9 21.27 -20.06 1.77
N PRO A 10 21.74 -18.88 1.32
CA PRO A 10 21.17 -18.18 0.18
C PRO A 10 21.60 -18.85 -1.13
N GLY A 11 20.64 -19.40 -1.86
CA GLY A 11 20.86 -20.05 -3.15
C GLY A 11 21.27 -19.06 -4.23
N ARG A 12 22.52 -19.20 -4.70
CA ARG A 12 22.99 -18.71 -6.01
C ARG A 12 22.19 -19.41 -7.11
N TYR A 13 21.49 -18.66 -7.95
CA TYR A 13 20.91 -19.21 -9.17
C TYR A 13 22.00 -19.34 -10.24
N GLY A 14 22.14 -20.56 -10.76
CA GLY A 14 23.20 -20.98 -11.67
C GLY A 14 22.90 -20.71 -13.14
N ASN A 15 23.96 -20.36 -13.86
CA ASN A 15 24.03 -20.25 -15.32
C ASN A 15 23.83 -21.62 -15.98
N PHE A 16 23.05 -21.66 -17.06
CA PHE A 16 23.09 -22.74 -18.04
C PHE A 16 23.66 -22.24 -19.36
N MET A 17 24.78 -22.85 -19.74
CA MET A 17 25.57 -22.64 -20.95
C MET A 17 25.09 -23.63 -22.02
N LEU A 18 24.76 -23.18 -23.23
CA LEU A 18 24.61 -24.04 -24.40
C LEU A 18 25.39 -23.50 -25.61
N ALA A 19 25.92 -24.45 -26.37
CA ALA A 19 27.11 -24.32 -27.19
C ALA A 19 26.90 -23.69 -28.58
N ARG A 20 28.00 -23.05 -29.01
CA ARG A 20 28.44 -22.58 -30.34
C ARG A 20 27.75 -23.21 -31.57
N ASN A 21 27.47 -22.36 -32.57
CA ASN A 21 28.04 -22.54 -33.90
C ASN A 21 28.14 -21.22 -34.68
N SER A 22 29.27 -21.11 -35.39
CA SER A 22 29.83 -20.00 -36.16
C SER A 22 29.20 -19.80 -37.54
N LEU A 23 29.17 -18.56 -38.06
CA LEU A 23 29.70 -18.21 -39.39
C LEU A 23 29.65 -16.69 -39.69
N THR A 24 30.69 -16.30 -40.41
CA THR A 24 31.25 -15.00 -40.80
C THR A 24 30.42 -14.23 -41.85
N ARG A 25 30.37 -12.88 -41.80
CA ARG A 25 30.86 -11.98 -42.88
C ARG A 25 30.64 -10.46 -42.65
N LEU A 26 31.79 -9.80 -42.75
CA LEU A 26 32.18 -8.41 -43.00
C LEU A 26 31.32 -7.48 -43.92
N PHE A 27 31.64 -6.19 -43.74
CA PHE A 27 31.51 -4.98 -44.58
C PHE A 27 30.32 -4.08 -44.23
N GLY A 28 30.41 -2.75 -44.17
CA GLY A 28 31.49 -1.81 -44.48
C GLY A 28 31.06 -0.42 -44.00
N ALA A 29 32.03 0.47 -43.89
CA ALA A 29 31.98 1.73 -43.16
C ALA A 29 31.38 2.92 -43.95
N ILE A 30 31.29 4.06 -43.24
CA ILE A 30 31.56 5.46 -43.69
C ILE A 30 30.38 6.47 -43.64
N ARG A 31 30.43 7.26 -42.55
CA ARG A 31 30.56 8.73 -42.42
C ARG A 31 29.43 9.73 -42.77
N HIS A 32 29.30 10.63 -41.79
CA HIS A 32 29.25 12.10 -41.81
C HIS A 32 27.90 12.84 -41.75
N ARG A 33 27.68 13.42 -40.54
CA ARG A 33 27.46 14.84 -40.21
C ARG A 33 26.47 15.63 -41.07
N THR A 34 25.45 16.17 -40.40
CA THR A 34 25.36 17.61 -40.06
C THR A 34 24.30 17.83 -38.97
N VAL A 35 24.62 18.75 -38.05
CA VAL A 35 23.78 19.21 -36.93
C VAL A 35 23.05 20.49 -37.39
N PRO A 36 21.77 20.70 -37.07
CA PRO A 36 21.22 22.04 -37.02
C PRO A 36 20.96 22.51 -35.57
N ALA A 37 21.26 23.79 -35.41
CA ALA A 37 21.06 24.70 -34.30
C ALA A 37 19.92 24.40 -33.31
N VAL A 38 20.27 24.44 -32.02
CA VAL A 38 19.35 24.50 -30.88
C VAL A 38 18.78 25.92 -30.79
N ALA A 39 17.50 26.09 -31.06
CA ALA A 39 16.75 27.29 -30.69
C ALA A 39 16.30 27.16 -29.22
N ALA A 40 16.77 28.08 -28.38
CA ALA A 40 16.36 28.16 -26.98
C ALA A 40 14.92 28.70 -26.91
N LEU A 41 13.96 27.81 -26.60
CA LEU A 41 12.60 28.19 -26.26
C LEU A 41 12.54 28.54 -24.77
N THR A 42 12.35 29.82 -24.45
CA THR A 42 12.09 30.27 -23.08
C THR A 42 10.68 29.83 -22.69
N VAL A 43 10.56 28.80 -21.85
CA VAL A 43 9.28 28.37 -21.29
C VAL A 43 8.90 29.34 -20.18
N LEU A 44 7.91 30.19 -20.43
CA LEU A 44 7.21 30.94 -19.39
C LEU A 44 6.41 29.93 -18.54
N THR A 45 6.89 29.63 -17.33
CA THR A 45 6.16 28.87 -16.34
C THR A 45 5.05 29.74 -15.75
N VAL A 46 3.81 29.51 -16.18
CA VAL A 46 2.63 30.05 -15.49
C VAL A 46 2.39 29.16 -14.26
N PRO A 47 2.44 29.67 -13.02
CA PRO A 47 2.09 28.87 -11.86
C PRO A 47 0.59 28.54 -11.92
N ALA A 48 0.25 27.26 -11.80
CA ALA A 48 -1.13 26.83 -11.70
C ALA A 48 -1.79 27.48 -10.47
N PRO A 49 -3.02 28.00 -10.58
CA PRO A 49 -3.70 28.61 -9.45
C PRO A 49 -3.92 27.56 -8.35
N PRO A 50 -3.87 27.97 -7.06
CA PRO A 50 -4.13 27.05 -5.95
C PRO A 50 -5.58 26.60 -6.00
N LEU A 51 -5.79 25.29 -6.21
CA LEU A 51 -7.08 24.63 -6.06
C LEU A 51 -7.53 24.74 -4.61
N HIS A 52 -8.34 25.75 -4.31
CA HIS A 52 -9.09 25.82 -3.06
C HIS A 52 -10.42 25.09 -3.23
N GLY A 53 -10.65 24.13 -2.33
CA GLY A 53 -11.98 23.87 -1.79
C GLY A 53 -12.78 22.75 -2.44
N GLN A 54 -12.40 21.49 -2.16
CA GLN A 54 -13.37 20.52 -1.68
C GLN A 54 -12.72 19.67 -0.59
N THR A 55 -13.19 19.84 0.64
CA THR A 55 -12.91 18.91 1.73
C THR A 55 -13.47 17.55 1.29
N PRO A 56 -12.67 16.46 1.23
CA PRO A 56 -13.22 15.15 0.93
C PRO A 56 -14.24 14.81 2.02
N GLN A 57 -15.51 14.68 1.65
CA GLN A 57 -16.46 13.98 2.50
C GLN A 57 -15.88 12.59 2.78
N LYS A 58 -16.00 12.14 4.03
CA LYS A 58 -15.63 10.79 4.48
C LYS A 58 -16.56 9.80 3.75
N GLY A 59 -16.21 9.42 2.53
CA GLY A 59 -17.10 8.72 1.59
C GLY A 59 -16.31 7.81 0.67
N THR A 60 -16.81 6.58 0.53
CA THR A 60 -16.22 5.47 -0.21
C THR A 60 -15.77 5.87 -1.60
N SER A 61 -14.47 5.72 -1.87
CA SER A 61 -13.83 6.11 -3.13
C SER A 61 -13.52 4.88 -3.99
N ILE A 62 -13.90 4.91 -5.26
CA ILE A 62 -13.34 4.01 -6.27
C ILE A 62 -11.83 4.27 -6.42
N ILE A 63 -11.06 3.23 -6.73
CA ILE A 63 -9.61 3.33 -6.90
C ILE A 63 -9.33 3.13 -8.39
N VAL A 64 -8.57 4.04 -8.97
CA VAL A 64 -8.19 3.97 -10.38
C VAL A 64 -6.68 4.13 -10.49
N ASP A 65 -6.11 3.38 -11.41
CA ASP A 65 -4.72 3.49 -11.77
C ASP A 65 -4.53 3.25 -13.27
N ALA A 66 -3.48 3.82 -13.85
CA ALA A 66 -3.23 3.68 -15.28
C ALA A 66 -1.74 3.43 -15.56
N MET A 67 -1.46 2.52 -16.48
CA MET A 67 -0.12 2.02 -16.76
C MET A 67 0.14 1.94 -18.25
N VAL A 68 1.39 2.22 -18.65
CA VAL A 68 1.81 2.22 -20.05
C VAL A 68 2.73 1.02 -20.30
N PHE A 69 2.37 0.22 -21.30
CA PHE A 69 3.13 -0.93 -21.77
C PHE A 69 3.35 -0.82 -23.27
N HIS A 70 4.43 -1.43 -23.76
CA HIS A 70 4.75 -1.36 -25.17
C HIS A 70 3.68 -2.08 -26.01
N ALA A 71 3.24 -1.49 -27.13
CA ALA A 71 2.35 -2.14 -28.09
C ALA A 71 3.15 -2.75 -29.26
N PRO A 72 3.54 -4.05 -29.18
CA PRO A 72 4.37 -4.66 -30.20
C PRO A 72 3.64 -4.70 -31.55
N GLY A 73 4.34 -4.27 -32.60
CA GLY A 73 3.82 -4.29 -33.98
C GLY A 73 2.89 -3.13 -34.33
N ILE A 74 2.70 -2.16 -33.43
CA ILE A 74 1.86 -0.97 -33.69
C ILE A 74 2.72 0.29 -33.60
N THR A 75 3.05 0.87 -34.75
CA THR A 75 3.89 2.07 -34.81
C THR A 75 3.19 3.31 -34.23
N GLY A 76 3.88 4.05 -33.37
CA GLY A 76 3.43 5.36 -32.85
C GLY A 76 2.28 5.28 -31.84
N LYS A 77 2.03 4.10 -31.27
CA LYS A 77 1.05 3.88 -30.20
C LYS A 77 1.59 2.93 -29.16
N GLU A 78 1.08 3.05 -27.94
CA GLU A 78 1.38 2.19 -26.81
C GLU A 78 0.08 1.71 -26.15
N PHE A 79 0.18 0.58 -25.44
CA PHE A 79 -0.92 0.11 -24.61
C PHE A 79 -0.99 0.95 -23.34
N THR A 80 -2.18 1.47 -23.06
CA THR A 80 -2.49 2.17 -21.82
C THR A 80 -3.59 1.42 -21.10
N ASP A 81 -3.21 0.71 -20.04
CA ASP A 81 -4.11 -0.10 -19.22
C ASP A 81 -4.63 0.74 -18.06
N VAL A 82 -5.94 0.97 -18.03
CA VAL A 82 -6.66 1.60 -16.92
C VAL A 82 -7.27 0.50 -16.07
N TYR A 83 -6.82 0.40 -14.83
CA TYR A 83 -7.33 -0.51 -13.82
C TYR A 83 -8.29 0.24 -12.89
N VAL A 84 -9.52 -0.22 -12.81
CA VAL A 84 -10.54 0.30 -11.89
C VAL A 84 -10.83 -0.75 -10.84
N ALA A 85 -10.71 -0.40 -9.57
CA ALA A 85 -11.21 -1.20 -8.46
C ALA A 85 -12.42 -0.50 -7.83
N VAL A 86 -13.54 -1.20 -7.79
CA VAL A 86 -14.80 -0.74 -7.18
C VAL A 86 -15.04 -1.55 -5.90
N PRO A 87 -14.68 -1.01 -4.72
CA PRO A 87 -14.92 -1.68 -3.44
C PRO A 87 -16.41 -1.99 -3.24
N TYR A 88 -16.74 -3.15 -2.66
CA TYR A 88 -18.13 -3.56 -2.47
C TYR A 88 -18.89 -2.58 -1.54
N GLN A 89 -18.21 -2.07 -0.51
CA GLN A 89 -18.71 -1.00 0.36
C GLN A 89 -19.05 0.32 -0.37
N SER A 90 -18.62 0.48 -1.63
CA SER A 90 -18.95 1.67 -2.45
C SER A 90 -20.25 1.53 -3.23
N ILE A 91 -20.79 0.31 -3.37
CA ILE A 91 -21.97 0.01 -4.18
C ILE A 91 -23.09 -0.52 -3.29
N GLN A 92 -24.33 -0.16 -3.61
CA GLN A 92 -25.49 -0.70 -2.93
C GLN A 92 -25.79 -2.13 -3.40
N PHE A 93 -25.78 -3.05 -2.45
CA PHE A 93 -26.34 -4.39 -2.62
C PHE A 93 -27.79 -4.41 -2.14
N GLN A 94 -28.66 -5.10 -2.87
CA GLN A 94 -30.05 -5.36 -2.50
C GLN A 94 -30.30 -6.86 -2.39
N GLN A 95 -31.18 -7.26 -1.47
CA GLN A 95 -31.55 -8.67 -1.33
C GLN A 95 -32.54 -9.08 -2.42
N HIS A 96 -32.26 -10.17 -3.11
CA HIS A 96 -33.10 -10.78 -4.14
C HIS A 96 -32.97 -12.30 -4.07
N ASP A 97 -34.09 -13.01 -3.90
CA ASP A 97 -34.15 -14.48 -3.80
C ASP A 97 -33.12 -15.10 -2.83
N GLY A 98 -33.01 -14.52 -1.64
CA GLY A 98 -32.11 -15.00 -0.58
C GLY A 98 -30.62 -14.69 -0.82
N ARG A 99 -30.27 -13.97 -1.89
CA ARG A 99 -28.91 -13.51 -2.20
C ARG A 99 -28.85 -11.99 -2.24
N PHE A 100 -27.64 -11.43 -2.25
CA PHE A 100 -27.39 -10.00 -2.35
C PHE A 100 -26.87 -9.67 -3.74
N VAL A 101 -27.55 -8.78 -4.46
CA VAL A 101 -27.25 -8.41 -5.84
C VAL A 101 -26.88 -6.93 -5.90
N ALA A 102 -25.82 -6.61 -6.65
CA ALA A 102 -25.40 -5.25 -6.96
C ALA A 102 -25.19 -5.11 -8.48
N ALA A 103 -25.43 -3.93 -9.03
CA ALA A 103 -25.19 -3.64 -10.43
C ALA A 103 -24.76 -2.18 -10.61
N TYR A 104 -23.84 -1.93 -11.55
CA TYR A 104 -23.37 -0.59 -11.87
C TYR A 104 -22.90 -0.48 -13.32
N ASN A 105 -22.90 0.74 -13.85
CA ASN A 105 -22.25 1.08 -15.11
C ASN A 105 -20.91 1.77 -14.82
N ALA A 106 -19.84 1.36 -15.50
CA ALA A 106 -18.55 2.02 -15.48
C ALA A 106 -18.31 2.69 -16.82
N HIS A 107 -18.30 4.02 -16.83
CA HIS A 107 -17.94 4.85 -17.97
C HIS A 107 -16.48 5.27 -17.83
N ILE A 108 -15.63 4.82 -18.74
CA ILE A 108 -14.19 5.06 -18.69
C ILE A 108 -13.80 5.79 -19.95
N SER A 109 -13.31 7.02 -19.82
CA SER A 109 -12.91 7.86 -20.96
C SER A 109 -11.48 8.33 -20.81
N VAL A 110 -10.80 8.45 -21.94
CA VAL A 110 -9.49 9.07 -22.09
C VAL A 110 -9.70 10.36 -22.88
N ARG A 111 -9.28 11.47 -22.30
CA ARG A 111 -9.36 12.81 -22.90
C ARG A 111 -7.97 13.38 -23.09
N ASP A 112 -7.79 14.22 -24.09
CA ASP A 112 -6.60 15.05 -24.18
C ASP A 112 -6.65 16.21 -23.16
N LEU A 113 -5.57 16.99 -23.08
CA LEU A 113 -5.49 18.13 -22.17
C LEU A 113 -6.45 19.28 -22.50
N LEU A 114 -7.03 19.29 -23.71
CA LEU A 114 -8.07 20.24 -24.13
C LEU A 114 -9.48 19.75 -23.78
N GLY A 115 -9.60 18.57 -23.16
CA GLY A 115 -10.87 17.96 -22.75
C GLY A 115 -11.57 17.16 -23.85
N ARG A 116 -10.98 17.04 -25.04
CA ARG A 116 -11.57 16.26 -26.15
C ARG A 116 -11.42 14.77 -25.84
N THR A 117 -12.52 14.02 -25.99
CA THR A 117 -12.50 12.56 -25.84
C THR A 117 -11.69 11.94 -26.98
N ILE A 118 -10.67 11.17 -26.61
CA ILE A 118 -9.81 10.42 -27.52
C ILE A 118 -10.32 8.99 -27.68
N ALA A 119 -10.76 8.40 -26.57
CA ALA A 119 -11.40 7.09 -26.53
C ALA A 119 -12.29 7.00 -25.30
N ASP A 120 -13.35 6.19 -25.37
CA ASP A 120 -14.18 5.88 -24.22
C ASP A 120 -14.77 4.47 -24.35
N THR A 121 -15.22 3.93 -23.22
CA THR A 121 -15.96 2.67 -23.16
C THR A 121 -16.93 2.70 -22.00
N THR A 122 -17.99 1.91 -22.10
CA THR A 122 -18.96 1.69 -21.03
C THR A 122 -19.07 0.20 -20.74
N ILE A 123 -18.87 -0.18 -19.49
CA ILE A 123 -18.92 -1.57 -19.03
C ILE A 123 -20.03 -1.71 -18.01
N ARG A 124 -20.95 -2.64 -18.23
CA ARG A 124 -21.97 -3.00 -17.24
C ARG A 124 -21.46 -4.13 -16.37
N ARG A 125 -21.65 -4.02 -15.06
CA ARG A 125 -21.23 -5.02 -14.08
C ARG A 125 -22.41 -5.43 -13.21
N SER A 126 -22.44 -6.70 -12.84
CA SER A 126 -23.39 -7.28 -11.90
C SER A 126 -22.66 -8.23 -10.97
N MET A 127 -22.94 -8.14 -9.67
CA MET A 127 -22.34 -8.95 -8.63
C MET A 127 -23.44 -9.65 -7.85
N ILE A 128 -23.19 -10.89 -7.45
CA ILE A 128 -24.10 -11.68 -6.61
C ILE A 128 -23.27 -12.25 -5.46
N GLU A 129 -23.74 -12.05 -4.24
CA GLU A 129 -23.12 -12.54 -3.03
C GLU A 129 -24.12 -13.28 -2.15
N GLU A 130 -23.66 -14.35 -1.51
CA GLU A 130 -24.48 -15.08 -0.53
C GLU A 130 -24.34 -14.48 0.87
N SER A 131 -23.15 -13.98 1.20
CA SER A 131 -22.86 -13.41 2.53
C SER A 131 -23.24 -11.93 2.58
N TYR A 132 -24.14 -11.61 3.51
CA TYR A 132 -24.45 -10.21 3.84
C TYR A 132 -23.19 -9.42 4.21
N GLN A 133 -22.31 -10.00 5.03
CA GLN A 133 -21.09 -9.32 5.50
C GLN A 133 -20.19 -8.93 4.32
N VAL A 134 -19.98 -9.85 3.37
CA VAL A 134 -19.21 -9.58 2.14
C VAL A 134 -19.88 -8.51 1.29
N SER A 135 -21.21 -8.55 1.16
CA SER A 135 -21.98 -7.52 0.43
C SER A 135 -21.83 -6.12 1.04
N GLN A 136 -21.63 -6.04 2.36
CA GLN A 136 -21.34 -4.79 3.07
C GLN A 136 -19.86 -4.40 3.00
N GLY A 137 -19.04 -5.14 2.26
CA GLY A 137 -17.62 -4.86 2.06
C GLY A 137 -16.73 -5.26 3.23
N SER A 138 -17.20 -6.13 4.14
CA SER A 138 -16.40 -6.53 5.30
C SER A 138 -15.03 -7.02 4.87
N THR A 139 -14.94 -7.89 3.87
CA THR A 139 -13.67 -8.49 3.43
C THR A 139 -12.74 -7.56 2.63
N GLY A 140 -13.10 -6.28 2.46
CA GLY A 140 -12.38 -5.38 1.56
C GLY A 140 -12.45 -5.78 0.08
N LYS A 141 -13.36 -6.70 -0.28
CA LYS A 141 -13.52 -7.18 -1.66
C LYS A 141 -13.88 -6.01 -2.59
N ALA A 142 -13.26 -6.03 -3.77
CA ALA A 142 -13.52 -5.07 -4.83
C ALA A 142 -13.77 -5.81 -6.15
N ASP A 143 -14.60 -5.21 -6.99
CA ASP A 143 -14.72 -5.61 -8.38
C ASP A 143 -13.67 -4.89 -9.23
N ASN A 144 -12.83 -5.65 -9.94
CA ASN A 144 -11.71 -5.12 -10.68
C ASN A 144 -11.98 -5.16 -12.19
N ILE A 145 -11.84 -4.01 -12.85
CA ILE A 145 -12.05 -3.84 -14.29
C ILE A 145 -10.73 -3.36 -14.92
N PRO A 146 -10.01 -4.24 -15.64
CA PRO A 146 -8.93 -3.81 -16.52
C PRO A 146 -9.49 -3.39 -17.89
N VAL A 147 -9.11 -2.20 -18.37
CA VAL A 147 -9.44 -1.70 -19.71
C VAL A 147 -8.18 -1.26 -20.41
N ARG A 148 -7.97 -1.72 -21.65
CA ARG A 148 -6.81 -1.34 -22.46
C ARG A 148 -7.21 -0.37 -23.56
N PHE A 149 -6.52 0.76 -23.63
CA PHE A 149 -6.56 1.70 -24.73
C PHE A 149 -5.26 1.65 -25.55
N LEU A 150 -5.34 2.09 -26.79
CA LEU A 150 -4.19 2.20 -27.68
C LEU A 150 -3.96 3.67 -28.01
N LEU A 151 -3.00 4.30 -27.32
CA LEU A 151 -2.80 5.74 -27.33
C LEU A 151 -1.47 6.11 -27.95
N SER A 152 -1.42 7.23 -28.67
CA SER A 152 -0.15 7.77 -29.14
C SER A 152 0.61 8.45 -28.00
N PRO A 153 1.96 8.52 -28.03
CA PRO A 153 2.74 9.21 -27.01
C PRO A 153 2.23 10.65 -26.77
N GLY A 154 2.08 11.02 -25.51
CA GLY A 154 1.47 12.29 -25.11
C GLY A 154 0.88 12.27 -23.71
N SER A 155 0.32 13.40 -23.28
CA SER A 155 -0.33 13.54 -21.98
C SER A 155 -1.85 13.51 -22.11
N TYR A 156 -2.49 12.73 -21.25
CA TYR A 156 -3.93 12.51 -21.26
C TYR A 156 -4.49 12.62 -19.85
N ARG A 157 -5.81 12.76 -19.79
CA ARG A 157 -6.62 12.64 -18.59
C ARG A 157 -7.51 11.42 -18.75
N TYR A 158 -7.53 10.51 -17.79
CA TYR A 158 -8.57 9.49 -17.73
C TYR A 158 -9.63 9.91 -16.73
N GLU A 159 -10.88 9.61 -17.06
CA GLU A 159 -12.06 9.90 -16.26
C GLU A 159 -12.88 8.62 -16.17
N VAL A 160 -13.09 8.16 -14.94
CA VAL A 160 -13.88 6.98 -14.61
C VAL A 160 -15.09 7.43 -13.81
N MET A 161 -16.28 7.21 -14.35
CA MET A 161 -17.55 7.44 -13.68
C MET A 161 -18.23 6.11 -13.42
N ILE A 162 -18.55 5.83 -12.16
CA ILE A 162 -19.34 4.68 -11.74
C ILE A 162 -20.75 5.15 -11.40
N GLU A 163 -21.75 4.57 -12.04
CA GLU A 163 -23.18 4.82 -11.79
C GLU A 163 -23.80 3.54 -11.19
N ASP A 164 -24.10 3.59 -9.89
CA ASP A 164 -24.79 2.50 -9.18
C ASP A 164 -26.25 2.42 -9.60
N GLN A 165 -26.68 1.25 -10.09
CA GLN A 165 -28.04 1.05 -10.62
C GLN A 165 -29.13 1.02 -9.55
N PHE A 166 -28.78 0.71 -8.30
CA PHE A 166 -29.74 0.60 -7.20
C PHE A 166 -29.85 1.87 -6.38
N SER A 167 -28.71 2.52 -6.10
CA SER A 167 -28.70 3.77 -5.33
C SER A 167 -28.81 5.02 -6.21
N HIS A 168 -28.59 4.89 -7.52
CA HIS A 168 -28.42 5.99 -8.48
C HIS A 168 -27.30 6.98 -8.09
N ARG A 169 -26.38 6.56 -7.21
CA ARG A 169 -25.22 7.37 -6.85
C ARG A 169 -24.17 7.26 -7.94
N GLU A 170 -23.59 8.40 -8.25
CA GLU A 170 -22.46 8.50 -9.18
C GLU A 170 -21.16 8.82 -8.44
N PHE A 171 -20.07 8.22 -8.91
CA PHE A 171 -18.73 8.46 -8.42
C PHE A 171 -17.80 8.72 -9.60
N THR A 172 -17.18 9.89 -9.64
CA THR A 172 -16.22 10.23 -10.69
C THR A 172 -14.83 10.34 -10.12
N ARG A 173 -13.88 9.64 -10.75
CA ARG A 173 -12.45 9.77 -10.50
C ARG A 173 -11.77 10.26 -11.77
N THR A 174 -10.91 11.25 -11.62
CA THR A 174 -10.11 11.80 -12.70
C THR A 174 -8.66 11.78 -12.30
N ASP A 175 -7.79 11.35 -13.21
CA ASP A 175 -6.35 11.49 -13.05
C ASP A 175 -5.68 11.70 -14.41
N THR A 176 -4.37 11.95 -14.38
CA THR A 176 -3.56 12.17 -15.58
C THR A 176 -2.59 11.04 -15.82
N ILE A 177 -2.23 10.83 -17.09
CA ILE A 177 -1.21 9.88 -17.49
C ILE A 177 -0.36 10.46 -18.62
N SER A 178 0.95 10.20 -18.55
CA SER A 178 1.89 10.48 -19.63
C SER A 178 2.24 9.18 -20.35
N VAL A 179 1.77 9.03 -21.58
CA VAL A 179 2.12 7.93 -22.48
C VAL A 179 3.48 8.25 -23.09
N ARG A 180 4.51 7.52 -22.67
CA ARG A 180 5.87 7.61 -23.22
C ARG A 180 5.96 6.80 -24.51
N ASP A 181 6.85 7.17 -25.41
CA ASP A 181 7.21 6.32 -26.55
C ASP A 181 8.17 5.23 -26.06
N LEU A 182 7.66 4.01 -25.92
CA LEU A 182 8.41 2.85 -25.42
C LEU A 182 9.14 2.11 -26.56
N SER A 183 8.94 2.52 -27.82
CA SER A 183 9.73 2.07 -28.96
C SER A 183 11.14 2.68 -28.99
N LEU A 184 11.36 3.77 -28.25
CA LEU A 184 12.68 4.38 -28.03
C LEU A 184 13.48 3.55 -27.02
N THR A 185 14.06 2.44 -27.47
CA THR A 185 14.79 1.51 -26.60
C THR A 185 16.24 1.95 -26.31
N PRO A 186 16.84 1.52 -25.17
CA PRO A 186 16.24 0.76 -24.07
C PRO A 186 15.13 1.52 -23.35
N ALA A 187 14.04 0.83 -23.01
CA ALA A 187 12.91 1.43 -22.30
C ALA A 187 12.39 0.51 -21.19
N LEU A 188 11.70 1.11 -20.21
CA LEU A 188 10.98 0.41 -19.15
C LEU A 188 9.50 0.76 -19.23
N SER A 189 8.61 -0.22 -19.03
CA SER A 189 7.17 0.03 -18.87
C SER A 189 6.89 0.92 -17.65
N SER A 190 5.62 1.30 -17.44
CA SER A 190 5.18 1.72 -16.11
C SER A 190 5.44 0.60 -15.09
N LEU A 191 5.73 0.99 -13.85
CA LEU A 191 5.81 0.03 -12.74
C LEU A 191 4.39 -0.33 -12.27
N MET A 192 4.18 -1.58 -11.90
CA MET A 192 2.95 -2.09 -11.31
C MET A 192 3.24 -2.70 -9.95
N TYR A 193 2.45 -2.39 -8.93
CA TYR A 193 2.46 -3.19 -7.70
C TYR A 193 1.57 -4.42 -7.88
N VAL A 194 2.05 -5.56 -7.41
CA VAL A 194 1.40 -6.86 -7.56
C VAL A 194 1.33 -7.53 -6.19
N SER A 195 0.15 -7.99 -5.79
CA SER A 195 -0.06 -8.65 -4.49
C SER A 195 0.14 -10.16 -4.55
N GLN A 196 0.02 -10.77 -5.73
CA GLN A 196 0.18 -12.20 -5.93
C GLN A 196 0.75 -12.48 -7.32
N ILE A 197 1.72 -13.41 -7.37
CA ILE A 197 2.32 -13.90 -8.60
C ILE A 197 2.20 -15.42 -8.58
N GLU A 198 1.59 -15.99 -9.62
CA GLU A 198 1.51 -17.43 -9.84
C GLU A 198 2.20 -17.78 -11.16
N GLU A 199 3.21 -18.63 -11.13
CA GLU A 199 3.81 -19.15 -12.35
C GLU A 199 3.08 -20.42 -12.80
N ARG A 200 2.60 -20.42 -14.04
CA ARG A 200 1.94 -21.56 -14.68
C ARG A 200 2.59 -21.82 -16.03
N SER A 201 3.44 -22.86 -16.09
CA SER A 201 4.10 -23.31 -17.32
C SER A 201 4.90 -22.20 -18.04
N GLY A 202 5.69 -21.43 -17.29
CA GLY A 202 6.51 -20.33 -17.83
C GLY A 202 5.73 -19.06 -18.17
N ARG A 203 4.46 -18.96 -17.76
CA ARG A 203 3.67 -17.71 -17.79
C ARG A 203 3.32 -17.29 -16.38
N TYR A 204 3.41 -15.99 -16.11
CA TYR A 204 3.00 -15.42 -14.83
C TYR A 204 1.55 -14.97 -14.90
N ALA A 205 0.70 -15.48 -14.01
CA ALA A 205 -0.58 -14.88 -13.67
C ALA A 205 -0.34 -13.94 -12.48
N ILE A 206 -0.72 -12.68 -12.64
CA ILE A 206 -0.47 -11.64 -11.63
C ILE A 206 -1.79 -11.03 -11.15
N THR A 207 -1.86 -10.72 -9.86
CA THR A 207 -2.96 -9.96 -9.26
C THR A 207 -2.48 -8.53 -9.02
N PRO A 208 -2.95 -7.54 -9.80
CA PRO A 208 -2.51 -6.16 -9.63
C PRO A 208 -3.00 -5.59 -8.30
N PHE A 209 -2.11 -4.89 -7.60
CA PHE A 209 -2.47 -4.01 -6.48
C PHE A 209 -2.83 -2.64 -7.05
N ILE A 210 -4.12 -2.35 -7.11
CA ILE A 210 -4.65 -1.14 -7.76
C ILE A 210 -4.61 0.01 -6.75
N GLY A 211 -3.96 1.11 -7.14
CA GLY A 211 -3.83 2.32 -6.35
C GLY A 211 -2.43 2.54 -5.76
N SER A 212 -2.31 3.65 -5.01
CA SER A 212 -1.06 4.11 -4.42
C SER A 212 -1.02 3.98 -2.89
N GLY A 213 -2.16 3.83 -2.21
CA GLY A 213 -2.22 3.69 -0.76
C GLY A 213 -1.93 2.27 -0.30
N ILE A 214 -0.84 2.06 0.42
CA ILE A 214 -0.50 0.78 1.07
C ILE A 214 -0.90 0.90 2.54
N TRP A 215 -2.08 0.38 2.87
CA TRP A 215 -2.73 0.52 4.18
C TRP A 215 -2.33 -0.57 5.17
N ASP A 216 -2.01 -1.75 4.65
CA ASP A 216 -1.60 -2.92 5.42
C ASP A 216 -0.11 -3.17 5.17
N HIS A 217 0.67 -3.11 6.25
CA HIS A 217 2.11 -3.29 6.22
C HIS A 217 2.54 -4.76 6.13
N SER A 218 1.60 -5.71 6.31
CA SER A 218 1.83 -7.14 6.13
C SER A 218 1.71 -7.59 4.67
N LEU A 219 1.29 -6.68 3.76
CA LEU A 219 1.18 -6.96 2.33
C LEU A 219 2.56 -7.22 1.72
N HIS A 220 2.76 -8.44 1.25
CA HIS A 220 3.94 -8.83 0.48
C HIS A 220 3.74 -8.41 -0.97
N LEU A 221 4.08 -7.16 -1.29
CA LEU A 221 3.97 -6.64 -2.64
C LEU A 221 5.24 -6.93 -3.46
N PHE A 222 5.03 -7.13 -4.74
CA PHE A 222 6.06 -7.16 -5.76
C PHE A 222 5.91 -5.94 -6.66
N VAL A 223 7.00 -5.49 -7.27
CA VAL A 223 6.92 -4.61 -8.43
C VAL A 223 7.12 -5.43 -9.68
N PHE A 224 6.17 -5.29 -10.60
CA PHE A 224 6.24 -5.80 -11.96
C PHE A 224 6.56 -4.67 -12.92
N PHE A 225 7.39 -4.96 -13.92
CA PHE A 225 7.67 -4.09 -15.06
C PHE A 225 8.26 -4.91 -16.21
N GLU A 226 8.25 -4.32 -17.40
CA GLU A 226 8.86 -4.88 -18.60
C GLU A 226 10.07 -4.05 -19.02
N VAL A 227 11.11 -4.74 -19.48
CA VAL A 227 12.29 -4.16 -20.13
C VAL A 227 12.14 -4.36 -21.63
N TYR A 228 12.34 -3.29 -22.40
CA TYR A 228 12.27 -3.29 -23.86
C TYR A 228 13.64 -2.98 -24.47
N LEU A 229 14.08 -3.84 -25.39
CA LEU A 229 15.38 -3.75 -26.08
C LEU A 229 15.21 -4.00 -27.59
N GLU A 230 15.89 -3.22 -28.42
CA GLU A 230 15.92 -3.45 -29.86
C GLU A 230 16.89 -4.58 -30.26
N THR A 231 18.08 -4.58 -29.68
CA THR A 231 19.16 -5.55 -29.95
C THR A 231 19.29 -6.52 -28.78
N VAL A 232 19.18 -7.82 -29.06
CA VAL A 232 19.33 -8.92 -28.10
C VAL A 232 20.19 -10.04 -28.70
N PRO A 233 20.93 -10.82 -27.88
CA PRO A 233 21.03 -10.71 -26.42
C PRO A 233 21.79 -9.45 -25.97
N ALA A 234 21.48 -8.95 -24.78
CA ALA A 234 22.18 -7.81 -24.17
C ALA A 234 22.34 -8.01 -22.67
N ASP A 235 23.52 -7.70 -22.15
CA ASP A 235 23.77 -7.68 -20.72
C ASP A 235 23.35 -6.33 -20.12
N VAL A 236 22.51 -6.39 -19.10
CA VAL A 236 22.02 -5.21 -18.38
C VAL A 236 22.04 -5.47 -16.87
N ALA A 237 22.08 -4.40 -16.09
CA ALA A 237 21.87 -4.47 -14.65
C ALA A 237 20.66 -3.60 -14.25
N ILE A 238 19.83 -4.11 -13.34
CA ILE A 238 18.63 -3.42 -12.88
C ILE A 238 18.90 -2.87 -11.49
N GLY A 239 18.99 -1.55 -11.40
CA GLY A 239 19.03 -0.80 -10.14
C GLY A 239 17.63 -0.44 -9.68
N TRP A 240 17.46 -0.30 -8.37
CA TRP A 240 16.22 0.21 -7.79
C TRP A 240 16.50 1.04 -6.54
N LYS A 241 15.60 1.98 -6.25
CA LYS A 241 15.65 2.77 -5.00
C LYS A 241 14.27 3.27 -4.59
N ILE A 242 14.07 3.37 -3.29
CA ILE A 242 12.91 4.02 -2.68
C ILE A 242 13.37 5.35 -2.10
N THR A 243 12.67 6.42 -2.50
CA THR A 243 12.89 7.77 -2.00
C THR A 243 11.67 8.27 -1.24
N SER A 244 11.87 9.11 -0.22
CA SER A 244 10.79 9.88 0.41
C SER A 244 10.38 11.08 -0.45
N ALA A 245 9.35 11.81 0.00
CA ALA A 245 8.81 12.98 -0.69
C ALA A 245 9.81 14.13 -0.90
N ASP A 246 10.88 14.20 -0.10
CA ASP A 246 12.00 15.14 -0.18
C ASP A 246 13.20 14.56 -0.96
N ASP A 247 12.97 13.51 -1.75
CA ASP A 247 13.96 12.79 -2.58
C ASP A 247 15.12 12.14 -1.80
N LYS A 248 15.04 12.07 -0.47
CA LYS A 248 16.00 11.34 0.34
C LYS A 248 15.90 9.84 0.02
N ILE A 249 17.04 9.25 -0.34
CA ILE A 249 17.14 7.80 -0.56
C ILE A 249 17.02 7.09 0.79
N LEU A 250 16.02 6.23 0.91
CA LEU A 250 15.79 5.41 2.10
C LEU A 250 16.50 4.07 1.98
N ILE A 251 16.36 3.46 0.81
CA ILE A 251 16.97 2.17 0.49
C ILE A 251 17.08 2.02 -1.03
N GLY A 252 18.02 1.20 -1.47
CA GLY A 252 18.15 0.80 -2.86
C GLY A 252 19.04 -0.42 -3.00
N GLY A 253 19.12 -0.92 -4.22
CA GLY A 253 19.94 -2.08 -4.56
C GLY A 253 20.26 -2.10 -6.05
N LEU A 254 21.23 -2.94 -6.40
CA LEU A 254 21.61 -3.23 -7.77
C LEU A 254 21.55 -4.74 -7.96
N GLY A 255 20.75 -5.20 -8.91
CA GLY A 255 20.73 -6.60 -9.33
C GLY A 255 22.04 -7.00 -10.00
N ALA A 256 22.36 -8.29 -9.97
CA ALA A 256 23.49 -8.81 -10.72
C ALA A 256 23.29 -8.55 -12.24
N PRO A 257 24.37 -8.31 -13.00
CA PRO A 257 24.32 -8.32 -14.45
C PRO A 257 23.58 -9.55 -14.98
N THR A 258 22.62 -9.32 -15.86
CA THR A 258 21.72 -10.33 -16.40
C THR A 258 21.66 -10.20 -17.91
N GLU A 259 21.79 -11.31 -18.62
CA GLU A 259 21.58 -11.36 -20.07
C GLU A 259 20.07 -11.38 -20.35
N ILE A 260 19.59 -10.42 -21.15
CA ILE A 260 18.24 -10.43 -21.70
C ILE A 260 18.28 -10.90 -23.14
N SER A 261 17.68 -12.06 -23.41
CA SER A 261 17.68 -12.69 -24.74
C SER A 261 16.43 -12.37 -25.58
N GLN A 262 15.42 -11.70 -25.02
CA GLN A 262 14.17 -11.33 -25.71
C GLN A 262 13.98 -9.82 -25.74
N ARG A 263 13.40 -9.29 -26.82
CA ARG A 263 13.14 -7.85 -26.99
C ARG A 263 12.20 -7.27 -25.92
N THR A 264 11.36 -8.12 -25.33
CA THR A 264 10.54 -7.81 -24.16
C THR A 264 10.86 -8.84 -23.10
N SER A 265 11.20 -8.39 -21.89
CA SER A 265 11.46 -9.25 -20.74
C SER A 265 10.69 -8.76 -19.53
N GLN A 266 10.01 -9.68 -18.85
CA GLN A 266 9.23 -9.40 -17.64
C GLN A 266 10.11 -9.57 -16.41
N HIS A 267 10.01 -8.62 -15.47
CA HIS A 267 10.79 -8.62 -14.25
C HIS A 267 9.91 -8.36 -13.03
N PHE A 268 10.25 -9.06 -11.94
CA PHE A 268 9.60 -8.93 -10.64
C PHE A 268 10.65 -8.75 -9.56
N PHE A 269 10.40 -7.87 -8.60
CA PHE A 269 11.16 -7.86 -7.36
C PHE A 269 10.23 -7.66 -6.17
N PRO A 270 10.48 -8.35 -5.05
CA PRO A 270 9.70 -8.16 -3.84
C PRO A 270 10.04 -6.81 -3.20
N ILE A 271 9.02 -6.11 -2.69
CA ILE A 271 9.20 -4.94 -1.83
C ILE A 271 9.40 -5.45 -0.40
N THR A 272 10.52 -6.12 -0.15
CA THR A 272 10.83 -6.69 1.18
C THR A 272 11.49 -5.67 2.12
N ALA A 273 11.95 -4.55 1.57
CA ALA A 273 13.08 -3.83 2.14
C ALA A 273 12.73 -2.56 2.93
N VAL A 274 11.48 -2.08 2.88
CA VAL A 274 11.10 -0.93 3.71
C VAL A 274 10.58 -1.47 5.04
N ARG A 275 11.50 -1.67 5.99
CA ARG A 275 11.14 -1.59 7.41
C ARG A 275 10.53 -0.22 7.61
N PHE A 276 9.21 -0.23 7.72
CA PHE A 276 8.24 0.82 8.03
C PHE A 276 8.83 2.23 7.95
N PRO A 277 8.84 2.85 6.76
CA PRO A 277 9.05 4.28 6.77
C PRO A 277 7.80 4.90 7.42
N ALA A 278 7.96 6.04 8.09
CA ALA A 278 6.84 6.71 8.74
C ALA A 278 5.66 6.91 7.77
N SER A 279 4.44 7.14 8.26
CA SER A 279 3.35 7.57 7.37
C SER A 279 3.82 8.72 6.46
N GLY A 280 3.65 8.61 5.14
CA GLY A 280 4.25 9.54 4.19
C GLY A 280 4.07 9.14 2.73
N ARG A 281 4.60 9.99 1.83
CA ARG A 281 4.67 9.71 0.39
C ARG A 281 6.07 9.23 0.05
N TYR A 282 6.12 8.24 -0.82
CA TYR A 282 7.33 7.58 -1.26
C TYR A 282 7.28 7.34 -2.76
N THR A 283 8.45 7.14 -3.37
CA THR A 283 8.56 6.82 -4.78
C THR A 283 9.44 5.60 -4.95
N MET A 284 8.92 4.57 -5.61
CA MET A 284 9.73 3.47 -6.11
C MET A 284 10.33 3.86 -7.44
N ASN A 285 11.63 3.69 -7.60
CA ASN A 285 12.38 3.99 -8.82
C ASN A 285 13.11 2.73 -9.28
N VAL A 286 13.05 2.46 -10.57
CA VAL A 286 13.78 1.38 -11.24
C VAL A 286 14.61 2.00 -12.36
N MET A 287 15.88 1.61 -12.44
CA MET A 287 16.85 2.11 -13.40
C MET A 287 17.52 0.93 -14.11
N LEU A 288 17.71 1.05 -15.42
CA LEU A 288 18.46 0.11 -16.24
C LEU A 288 19.86 0.67 -16.49
N HIS A 289 20.89 -0.12 -16.25
CA HIS A 289 22.29 0.24 -16.40
C HIS A 289 22.99 -0.65 -17.44
N PRO A 290 23.94 -0.11 -18.22
CA PRO A 290 24.73 -0.92 -19.13
C PRO A 290 25.72 -1.80 -18.36
N VAL A 291 26.08 -2.93 -18.95
CA VAL A 291 27.10 -3.84 -18.43
C VAL A 291 28.23 -3.96 -19.44
N SER A 292 29.46 -3.86 -18.96
CA SER A 292 30.67 -4.10 -19.76
C SER A 292 31.65 -4.97 -18.97
N GLY A 293 32.15 -6.04 -19.61
CA GLY A 293 33.05 -6.98 -18.94
C GLY A 293 32.46 -7.66 -17.70
N GLY A 294 31.13 -7.83 -17.65
CA GLY A 294 30.43 -8.38 -16.50
C GLY A 294 30.27 -7.42 -15.31
N VAL A 295 30.55 -6.12 -15.50
CA VAL A 295 30.41 -5.09 -14.47
C VAL A 295 29.40 -4.04 -14.94
N ALA A 296 28.46 -3.70 -14.07
CA ALA A 296 27.47 -2.65 -14.33
C ALA A 296 28.10 -1.25 -14.15
N ASP A 297 27.86 -0.35 -15.10
CA ASP A 297 28.19 1.07 -14.96
C ASP A 297 26.98 1.84 -14.43
N THR A 298 26.97 2.10 -13.13
CA THR A 298 25.86 2.79 -12.45
C THR A 298 25.83 4.30 -12.70
N SER A 299 26.85 4.87 -13.34
CA SER A 299 26.88 6.29 -13.72
C SER A 299 26.00 6.60 -14.93
N VAL A 300 25.69 5.57 -15.73
CA VAL A 300 24.86 5.67 -16.94
C VAL A 300 23.50 5.02 -16.69
N ILE A 301 22.42 5.78 -16.88
CA ILE A 301 21.05 5.26 -16.85
C ILE A 301 20.56 5.14 -18.30
N LEU A 302 20.36 3.90 -18.76
CA LEU A 302 19.79 3.61 -20.08
C LEU A 302 18.29 3.92 -20.14
N ALA A 303 17.58 3.57 -19.07
CA ALA A 303 16.14 3.78 -18.94
C ALA A 303 15.75 3.87 -17.46
N GLN A 304 14.67 4.59 -17.16
CA GLN A 304 14.11 4.64 -15.81
C GLN A 304 12.59 4.68 -15.81
N ALA A 305 12.00 4.15 -14.75
CA ALA A 305 10.59 4.24 -14.45
C ALA A 305 10.40 4.43 -12.95
N SER A 306 9.38 5.20 -12.59
CA SER A 306 9.09 5.51 -11.19
C SER A 306 7.60 5.40 -10.92
N ARG A 307 7.25 5.03 -9.70
CA ARG A 307 5.87 4.92 -9.23
C ARG A 307 5.75 5.43 -7.81
N PRO A 308 4.90 6.44 -7.56
CA PRO A 308 4.64 6.91 -6.22
C PRO A 308 3.72 5.94 -5.46
N TYR A 309 3.91 5.87 -4.15
CA TYR A 309 2.99 5.23 -3.22
C TYR A 309 2.89 6.06 -1.94
N ILE A 310 1.81 5.83 -1.21
CA ILE A 310 1.47 6.52 0.02
C ILE A 310 1.34 5.46 1.09
N ILE A 311 2.06 5.66 2.19
CA ILE A 311 1.77 4.97 3.45
C ILE A 311 0.91 5.93 4.27
N PRO A 312 -0.40 5.70 4.35
CA PRO A 312 -1.28 6.56 5.11
C PRO A 312 -0.93 6.48 6.60
N ARG A 313 -1.23 7.55 7.33
CA ARG A 313 -1.14 7.52 8.78
C ARG A 313 -2.31 6.72 9.33
N THR A 314 -2.13 5.43 9.51
CA THR A 314 -3.03 4.54 10.24
C THR A 314 -2.57 4.43 11.70
N LEU A 315 -3.48 4.05 12.61
CA LEU A 315 -3.09 3.72 13.98
C LEU A 315 -1.99 2.65 13.96
N SER A 316 -2.12 1.63 13.12
CA SER A 316 -1.11 0.59 12.90
C SER A 316 0.25 1.15 12.51
N SER A 317 0.34 2.08 11.54
CA SER A 317 1.62 2.69 11.15
C SER A 317 2.29 3.46 12.29
N SER A 318 1.50 4.17 13.11
CA SER A 318 2.02 4.94 14.26
C SER A 318 2.46 4.03 15.40
N VAL A 319 1.75 2.93 15.61
CA VAL A 319 2.07 1.92 16.63
C VAL A 319 3.35 1.17 16.25
N LEU A 320 3.46 0.74 14.99
CA LEU A 320 4.63 0.00 14.50
C LEU A 320 5.90 0.87 14.44
N SER A 321 5.77 2.21 14.37
CA SER A 321 6.92 3.12 14.40
C SER A 321 7.75 3.05 15.70
N ASP A 322 7.15 2.57 16.80
CA ASP A 322 7.84 2.22 18.05
C ASP A 322 7.30 0.88 18.56
N LEU A 323 7.69 -0.19 17.88
CA LEU A 323 7.28 -1.55 18.23
C LEU A 323 7.58 -1.91 19.69
N THR A 324 8.69 -1.41 20.25
CA THR A 324 9.05 -1.70 21.64
C THR A 324 8.01 -1.12 22.60
N LYS A 325 7.56 0.11 22.36
CA LYS A 325 6.47 0.72 23.13
C LYS A 325 5.13 0.03 22.86
N ALA A 326 4.86 -0.34 21.61
CA ALA A 326 3.64 -1.05 21.22
C ALA A 326 3.51 -2.39 21.96
N ILE A 327 4.60 -3.16 22.08
CA ILE A 327 4.64 -4.43 22.83
C ILE A 327 4.36 -4.19 24.32
N LYS A 328 4.97 -3.17 24.94
CA LYS A 328 4.69 -2.83 26.35
C LYS A 328 3.22 -2.48 26.57
N GLN A 329 2.63 -1.81 25.60
CA GLN A 329 1.22 -1.45 25.63
C GLN A 329 0.28 -2.64 25.51
N LEU A 330 0.75 -3.85 25.13
CA LEU A 330 -0.08 -5.07 25.16
C LEU A 330 -0.47 -5.52 26.57
N ALA A 331 0.08 -4.89 27.62
CA ALA A 331 -0.19 -5.24 29.02
C ALA A 331 -1.68 -5.32 29.39
N TYR A 332 -2.59 -4.68 28.65
CA TYR A 332 -4.03 -4.70 28.91
C TYR A 332 -4.82 -5.66 28.03
N VAL A 333 -4.21 -6.32 27.04
CA VAL A 333 -4.88 -7.28 26.15
C VAL A 333 -4.20 -8.66 26.14
N ALA A 334 -2.87 -8.69 26.26
CA ALA A 334 -2.07 -9.90 26.18
C ALA A 334 -1.74 -10.49 27.57
N THR A 335 -1.35 -11.76 27.59
CA THR A 335 -0.70 -12.38 28.75
C THR A 335 0.81 -12.10 28.75
N GLN A 336 1.49 -12.39 29.87
CA GLN A 336 2.95 -12.28 29.90
C GLN A 336 3.62 -13.25 28.92
N ALA A 337 3.08 -14.47 28.78
CA ALA A 337 3.62 -15.46 27.86
C ALA A 337 3.52 -15.02 26.39
N ASP A 338 2.45 -14.31 26.01
CA ASP A 338 2.30 -13.74 24.66
C ASP A 338 3.35 -12.66 24.40
N MET A 339 3.54 -11.74 25.35
CA MET A 339 4.56 -10.70 25.23
C MET A 339 5.97 -11.29 25.19
N ASP A 340 6.26 -12.30 26.01
CA ASP A 340 7.54 -12.99 26.01
C ASP A 340 7.78 -13.73 24.69
N ASN A 341 6.73 -14.34 24.10
CA ASN A 341 6.82 -14.96 22.79
C ASN A 341 7.21 -13.94 21.73
N ILE A 342 6.58 -12.76 21.72
CA ILE A 342 6.90 -11.68 20.79
C ILE A 342 8.35 -11.22 20.99
N LEU A 343 8.75 -10.97 22.25
CA LEU A 343 10.10 -10.50 22.60
C LEU A 343 11.21 -11.52 22.33
N ALA A 344 10.90 -12.82 22.29
CA ALA A 344 11.84 -13.87 21.92
C ALA A 344 12.33 -13.76 20.47
N GLY A 345 11.67 -12.95 19.63
CA GLY A 345 12.15 -12.65 18.28
C GLY A 345 13.54 -11.99 18.31
N THR A 346 14.51 -12.66 17.67
CA THR A 346 15.92 -12.27 17.70
C THR A 346 16.20 -11.03 16.87
N THR A 347 15.46 -10.88 15.77
CA THR A 347 15.46 -9.69 14.92
C THR A 347 14.19 -8.89 15.14
N GLU A 348 14.23 -7.59 14.90
CA GLU A 348 13.02 -6.76 14.94
C GLU A 348 11.95 -7.25 13.96
N GLY A 349 12.34 -7.78 12.80
CA GLY A 349 11.38 -8.36 11.83
C GLY A 349 10.67 -9.61 12.36
N GLU A 350 11.39 -10.43 13.14
CA GLU A 350 10.77 -11.58 13.80
C GLU A 350 9.81 -11.14 14.91
N ARG A 351 10.15 -10.08 15.66
CA ARG A 351 9.25 -9.51 16.67
C ARG A 351 7.99 -8.92 16.05
N GLU A 352 8.11 -8.21 14.93
CA GLU A 352 6.96 -7.68 14.17
C GLU A 352 6.07 -8.79 13.67
N TYR A 353 6.65 -9.83 13.06
CA TYR A 353 5.89 -10.99 12.61
C TYR A 353 5.12 -11.61 13.78
N ARG A 354 5.77 -11.86 14.92
CA ARG A 354 5.09 -12.44 16.09
C ARG A 354 4.02 -11.51 16.67
N PHE A 355 4.26 -10.20 16.66
CA PHE A 355 3.27 -9.20 17.07
C PHE A 355 2.04 -9.17 16.15
N ASP A 356 2.25 -9.25 14.84
CA ASP A 356 1.18 -9.38 13.84
C ASP A 356 0.40 -10.70 14.02
N GLN A 357 1.10 -11.82 14.22
CA GLN A 357 0.46 -13.11 14.50
C GLN A 357 -0.39 -13.07 15.76
N PHE A 358 0.08 -12.43 16.83
CA PHE A 358 -0.70 -12.24 18.05
C PHE A 358 -2.01 -11.51 17.75
N TRP A 359 -1.96 -10.38 17.06
CA TRP A 359 -3.16 -9.61 16.73
C TRP A 359 -4.11 -10.36 15.80
N LYS A 360 -3.59 -11.14 14.84
CA LYS A 360 -4.40 -12.03 14.00
C LYS A 360 -5.23 -13.04 14.81
N THR A 361 -4.74 -13.50 15.96
CA THR A 361 -5.55 -14.38 16.83
C THR A 361 -6.72 -13.67 17.50
N LEU A 362 -6.67 -12.34 17.61
CA LEU A 362 -7.70 -11.50 18.19
C LEU A 362 -8.57 -10.80 17.15
N ASP A 363 -8.33 -11.08 15.86
CA ASP A 363 -9.05 -10.47 14.76
C ASP A 363 -10.50 -10.99 14.73
N PRO A 364 -11.50 -10.13 14.97
CA PRO A 364 -12.90 -10.54 14.92
C PRO A 364 -13.36 -10.81 13.48
N THR A 365 -12.64 -10.28 12.48
CA THR A 365 -12.98 -10.40 11.07
C THR A 365 -11.74 -10.79 10.24
N PRO A 366 -11.21 -12.02 10.40
CA PRO A 366 -9.94 -12.43 9.75
C PRO A 366 -10.00 -12.49 8.21
N ASN A 367 -11.19 -12.36 7.62
CA ASN A 367 -11.40 -12.30 6.18
C ASN A 367 -11.30 -10.86 5.64
N THR A 368 -10.99 -9.89 6.49
CA THR A 368 -10.86 -8.47 6.14
C THR A 368 -9.41 -8.04 6.24
N VAL A 369 -9.08 -6.91 5.63
CA VAL A 369 -7.72 -6.35 5.65
C VAL A 369 -7.45 -5.59 6.96
N ILE A 370 -8.49 -5.28 7.74
CA ILE A 370 -8.42 -4.43 8.92
C ILE A 370 -8.77 -5.26 10.15
N ASN A 371 -7.84 -5.36 11.09
CA ASN A 371 -8.14 -5.93 12.39
C ASN A 371 -8.81 -4.87 13.28
N GLU A 372 -10.14 -4.93 13.42
CA GLU A 372 -10.88 -3.91 14.17
C GLU A 372 -10.51 -3.89 15.66
N ALA A 373 -10.14 -5.06 16.23
CA ALA A 373 -9.72 -5.15 17.62
C ALA A 373 -8.39 -4.43 17.87
N PHE A 374 -7.44 -4.55 16.93
CA PHE A 374 -6.18 -3.81 16.94
C PHE A 374 -6.43 -2.30 16.90
N ASP A 375 -7.22 -1.84 15.94
CA ASP A 375 -7.48 -0.41 15.72
C ASP A 375 -8.19 0.22 16.91
N GLU A 376 -9.20 -0.44 17.46
CA GLU A 376 -9.89 0.04 18.64
C GLU A 376 -8.95 0.09 19.86
N TYR A 377 -8.19 -0.98 20.13
CA TYR A 377 -7.31 -1.05 21.28
C TYR A 377 -6.27 0.07 21.28
N TYR A 378 -5.55 0.24 20.17
CA TYR A 378 -4.56 1.30 20.06
C TYR A 378 -5.20 2.69 19.93
N GLY A 379 -6.43 2.79 19.42
CA GLY A 379 -7.24 4.00 19.49
C GLY A 379 -7.56 4.42 20.93
N ARG A 380 -7.89 3.45 21.80
CA ARG A 380 -8.09 3.69 23.24
C ARG A 380 -6.79 4.10 23.93
N ILE A 381 -5.66 3.49 23.59
CA ILE A 381 -4.32 3.91 24.08
C ILE A 381 -4.01 5.36 23.68
N ALA A 382 -4.21 5.71 22.41
CA ALA A 382 -3.97 7.07 21.93
C ALA A 382 -4.88 8.08 22.65
N THR A 383 -6.13 7.71 22.90
CA THR A 383 -7.07 8.53 23.66
C THR A 383 -6.66 8.67 25.12
N ALA A 384 -6.23 7.58 25.77
CA ALA A 384 -5.73 7.61 27.14
C ALA A 384 -4.51 8.53 27.26
N ASN A 385 -3.56 8.45 26.31
CA ASN A 385 -2.40 9.35 26.25
C ASN A 385 -2.76 10.81 26.00
N ARG A 386 -3.90 11.09 25.38
CA ARG A 386 -4.38 12.46 25.18
C ARG A 386 -5.10 13.01 26.41
N LEU A 387 -5.88 12.18 27.10
CA LEU A 387 -6.76 12.63 28.18
C LEU A 387 -6.13 12.53 29.58
N PHE A 388 -5.31 11.50 29.82
CA PHE A 388 -4.84 11.14 31.16
C PHE A 388 -3.33 11.23 31.31
N LYS A 389 -2.65 11.91 30.39
CA LYS A 389 -1.21 12.11 30.48
C LYS A 389 -0.86 13.07 31.61
N THR A 390 0.09 12.67 32.44
CA THR A 390 0.67 13.47 33.53
C THR A 390 2.18 13.55 33.32
N TYR A 391 2.98 13.27 34.35
CA TYR A 391 4.41 12.98 34.21
C TYR A 391 4.69 11.63 33.54
N ALA A 392 3.72 10.72 33.56
CA ALA A 392 3.75 9.46 32.83
C ALA A 392 2.85 9.50 31.57
N ASP A 393 3.09 8.58 30.64
CA ASP A 393 2.17 8.37 29.53
C ASP A 393 0.77 8.01 30.05
N GLY A 394 -0.26 8.58 29.44
CA GLY A 394 -1.64 8.40 29.91
C GLY A 394 -2.09 6.94 29.94
N TRP A 395 -1.60 6.08 29.04
CA TRP A 395 -1.91 4.65 29.04
C TRP A 395 -1.48 3.93 30.33
N ILE A 396 -0.45 4.43 31.03
CA ILE A 396 0.08 3.84 32.28
C ILE A 396 -0.77 4.23 33.49
N THR A 397 -1.44 5.39 33.43
CA THR A 397 -2.21 5.92 34.55
C THR A 397 -3.41 5.05 34.89
N ASP A 398 -3.90 5.14 36.13
CA ASP A 398 -5.05 4.36 36.58
C ASP A 398 -6.31 4.63 35.74
N MET A 399 -6.59 5.90 35.42
CA MET A 399 -7.70 6.27 34.54
C MET A 399 -7.49 5.75 33.11
N GLY A 400 -6.26 5.86 32.59
CA GLY A 400 -5.93 5.34 31.26
C GLY A 400 -6.08 3.82 31.17
N ARG A 401 -5.62 3.09 32.18
CA ARG A 401 -5.78 1.64 32.29
C ARG A 401 -7.25 1.23 32.27
N VAL A 402 -8.09 1.87 33.10
CA VAL A 402 -9.54 1.59 33.13
C VAL A 402 -10.18 1.93 31.79
N TYR A 403 -9.83 3.08 31.19
CA TYR A 403 -10.35 3.49 29.89
C TYR A 403 -9.97 2.53 28.77
N ILE A 404 -8.73 2.01 28.76
CA ILE A 404 -8.31 1.06 27.72
C ILE A 404 -9.08 -0.26 27.83
N ILE A 405 -9.24 -0.78 29.05
CA ILE A 405 -9.93 -2.06 29.29
C ILE A 405 -11.43 -1.93 29.01
N TYR A 406 -12.09 -0.93 29.59
CA TYR A 406 -13.56 -0.83 29.59
C TYR A 406 -14.13 0.17 28.57
N GLY A 407 -13.30 1.03 27.99
CA GLY A 407 -13.72 2.03 27.03
C GLY A 407 -14.22 3.32 27.69
N GLU A 408 -15.00 4.09 26.94
CA GLU A 408 -15.64 5.29 27.46
C GLU A 408 -16.76 4.91 28.44
N PRO A 409 -16.78 5.46 29.68
CA PRO A 409 -17.84 5.18 30.63
C PRO A 409 -19.15 5.83 30.19
N THR A 410 -20.26 5.19 30.57
CA THR A 410 -21.62 5.69 30.32
C THR A 410 -21.89 6.99 31.07
N ASN A 411 -21.29 7.16 32.26
CA ASN A 411 -21.41 8.38 33.05
C ASN A 411 -20.10 8.70 33.79
N LYS A 412 -19.82 10.00 33.96
CA LYS A 412 -18.69 10.53 34.73
C LYS A 412 -19.21 11.57 35.73
N GLU A 413 -19.01 11.32 37.01
CA GLU A 413 -19.42 12.23 38.09
C GLU A 413 -18.19 12.73 38.84
N ARG A 414 -18.11 14.04 39.10
CA ARG A 414 -17.07 14.63 39.95
C ARG A 414 -17.66 15.10 41.26
N ALA A 415 -16.97 14.80 42.35
CA ALA A 415 -17.30 15.25 43.69
C ALA A 415 -16.06 15.78 44.39
N ARG A 416 -16.26 16.67 45.37
CA ARG A 416 -15.20 17.10 46.28
C ARG A 416 -15.45 16.52 47.67
N SER A 417 -14.39 16.24 48.39
CA SER A 417 -14.45 15.91 49.81
C SER A 417 -15.10 17.04 50.61
N VAL A 418 -15.64 16.71 51.78
CA VAL A 418 -16.30 17.69 52.68
C VAL A 418 -15.37 18.85 53.07
N ASN A 419 -14.06 18.60 53.20
CA ASN A 419 -13.06 19.63 53.47
C ASN A 419 -12.55 20.36 52.20
N GLY A 420 -13.04 19.98 51.01
CA GLY A 420 -12.68 20.58 49.72
C GLY A 420 -11.27 20.28 49.22
N LEU A 421 -10.48 19.48 49.95
CA LEU A 421 -9.07 19.23 49.67
C LEU A 421 -8.82 18.11 48.64
N THR A 422 -9.81 17.25 48.42
CA THR A 422 -9.66 16.06 47.57
C THR A 422 -10.79 16.01 46.55
N GLU A 423 -10.45 15.80 45.29
CA GLU A 423 -11.42 15.58 44.23
C GLU A 423 -11.56 14.08 43.94
N TYR A 424 -12.79 13.66 43.67
CA TYR A 424 -13.14 12.30 43.31
C TYR A 424 -13.83 12.30 41.95
N GLU A 425 -13.49 11.35 41.08
CA GLU A 425 -14.16 11.14 39.80
C GLU A 425 -14.67 9.70 39.70
N ARG A 426 -15.99 9.54 39.56
CA ARG A 426 -16.66 8.24 39.46
C ARG A 426 -17.00 7.97 38.01
N TRP A 427 -16.55 6.83 37.52
CA TRP A 427 -16.90 6.32 36.21
C TRP A 427 -17.86 5.14 36.35
N THR A 428 -18.99 5.22 35.64
CA THR A 428 -20.02 4.17 35.63
C THR A 428 -20.04 3.50 34.26
N TYR A 429 -19.96 2.18 34.28
CA TYR A 429 -20.14 1.27 33.15
C TYR A 429 -21.35 0.38 33.43
N PRO A 430 -21.87 -0.38 32.44
CA PRO A 430 -23.05 -1.23 32.64
C PRO A 430 -22.96 -2.16 33.86
N ASP A 431 -21.81 -2.81 34.06
CA ASP A 431 -21.61 -3.81 35.12
C ASP A 431 -20.58 -3.40 36.19
N HIS A 432 -19.95 -2.23 36.04
CA HIS A 432 -18.80 -1.83 36.87
C HIS A 432 -18.87 -0.35 37.25
N THR A 433 -18.30 -0.01 38.41
CA THR A 433 -18.11 1.40 38.81
C THR A 433 -16.71 1.56 39.36
N PHE A 434 -15.98 2.56 38.85
CA PHE A 434 -14.61 2.85 39.27
C PHE A 434 -14.54 4.23 39.91
N MET A 435 -13.94 4.30 41.09
CA MET A 435 -13.75 5.53 41.84
C MET A 435 -12.29 5.94 41.76
N PHE A 436 -12.02 7.15 41.26
CA PHE A 436 -10.70 7.75 41.23
C PHE A 436 -10.61 8.89 42.23
N GLU A 437 -9.45 9.04 42.86
CA GLU A 437 -9.13 10.12 43.79
C GLU A 437 -7.95 10.91 43.23
N ASP A 438 -8.06 12.24 43.17
CA ASP A 438 -6.92 13.09 42.83
C ASP A 438 -5.93 13.10 43.99
N SER A 439 -4.73 12.58 43.74
CA SER A 439 -3.61 12.60 44.70
C SER A 439 -2.87 13.94 44.71
N GLY A 440 -3.30 14.90 43.89
CA GLY A 440 -2.66 16.19 43.67
C GLY A 440 -1.83 16.19 42.39
N PHE A 441 -1.62 17.37 41.80
CA PHE A 441 -0.88 17.57 40.55
C PHE A 441 -1.49 16.86 39.31
N GLY A 442 -2.78 16.52 39.36
CA GLY A 442 -3.50 15.88 38.26
C GLY A 442 -3.29 14.37 38.15
N GLU A 443 -2.70 13.73 39.16
CA GLU A 443 -2.58 12.28 39.24
C GLU A 443 -3.79 11.65 39.94
N TRP A 444 -4.63 11.00 39.14
CA TRP A 444 -5.80 10.27 39.63
C TRP A 444 -5.45 8.83 39.97
N ARG A 445 -5.77 8.41 41.19
CA ARG A 445 -5.51 7.07 41.72
C ARG A 445 -6.80 6.27 41.86
N LEU A 446 -6.80 5.04 41.36
CA LEU A 446 -7.94 4.15 41.46
C LEU A 446 -8.11 3.64 42.89
N ARG A 447 -9.30 3.86 43.46
CA ARG A 447 -9.69 3.38 44.79
C ARG A 447 -10.51 2.10 44.74
N THR A 448 -11.21 1.84 43.63
CA THR A 448 -11.96 0.59 43.46
C THR A 448 -11.03 -0.53 42.99
N PRO A 449 -11.05 -1.73 43.60
CA PRO A 449 -10.28 -2.86 43.08
C PRO A 449 -10.74 -3.23 41.66
N MET A 450 -9.78 -3.46 40.77
CA MET A 450 -10.04 -4.04 39.45
C MET A 450 -10.07 -5.57 39.56
N PRO A 451 -10.92 -6.27 38.79
CA PRO A 451 -10.82 -7.72 38.64
C PRO A 451 -9.40 -8.13 38.23
N ALA A 452 -8.88 -9.21 38.82
CA ALA A 452 -7.50 -9.62 38.60
C ALA A 452 -7.23 -10.04 37.14
N ASP A 453 -8.25 -10.52 36.45
CA ASP A 453 -8.27 -10.93 35.05
C ASP A 453 -8.81 -9.85 34.11
N ALA A 454 -9.02 -8.62 34.59
CA ALA A 454 -9.51 -7.52 33.78
C ALA A 454 -8.54 -7.23 32.61
N LYS A 455 -9.00 -7.55 31.41
CA LYS A 455 -8.32 -7.35 30.14
C LYS A 455 -9.30 -6.76 29.15
N TYR A 456 -8.77 -5.94 28.25
CA TYR A 456 -9.49 -5.50 27.07
C TYR A 456 -10.02 -6.72 26.31
N ARG A 457 -11.26 -6.61 25.87
CA ARG A 457 -11.89 -7.53 24.93
C ARG A 457 -12.64 -6.69 23.92
N TYR A 458 -12.53 -7.06 22.65
CA TYR A 458 -13.30 -6.43 21.59
C TYR A 458 -14.78 -6.79 21.74
N HIS A 459 -15.65 -5.79 21.71
CA HIS A 459 -17.11 -5.95 21.74
C HIS A 459 -17.68 -5.19 20.55
N ARG A 460 -18.45 -5.88 19.71
CA ARG A 460 -18.98 -5.34 18.46
C ARG A 460 -20.17 -4.40 18.69
#